data_AF-A0A1I8JD87-F1
#
_entry.id   AF-A0A1I8JD87-F1
#
_cell.length_a   1.000
_cell.length_b   1.000
_cell.length_c   1.000
_cell.angle_alpha   90.00
_cell.angle_beta   90.00
_cell.angle_gamma   90.00
#
_symmetry.space_group_name_H-M   'P 1'
#
loop_
_entity.id
_entity.type
_entity.pdbx_description
1 polymer ?
#
loop_
_entity_poly.entity_id
_entity_poly.type
_entity_poly.pdbx_seq_one_letter_code
_entity_poly.pdbx_strand_id
1 'polypeptide(L)'
;MGPWTSTALGDWLNLAGGSDAVFGHRAHSVVLSAPAGQLSPHALYTEQEGGESPELYPRPDGTIYICGLADDAPLPASTADVVADSNKLRRLAKFAESVSDRLSADSVVAGQACYLPVSRTGLPMIGQLHGLANGFVGAGHSCWGILNGPATGLMLADLLLDGACSFMDAEPFRPRLGTADGAKDGTGDG
;
A
#
# COMPACT_ATOMS: atom_id res chain seq x y z
N MET A 1 8.15 -5.36 5.40
CA MET A 1 6.97 -6.10 5.91
C MET A 1 5.65 -5.67 5.25
N GLY A 2 5.51 -4.45 4.72
CA GLY A 2 4.30 -4.04 4.02
C GLY A 2 3.07 -4.08 4.95
N PRO A 3 1.93 -4.66 4.53
CA PRO A 3 0.72 -4.68 5.36
C PRO A 3 0.88 -5.56 6.62
N TRP A 4 1.85 -6.48 6.65
CA TRP A 4 2.21 -7.27 7.83
C TRP A 4 3.11 -6.54 8.84
N THR A 5 3.32 -5.23 8.68
CA THR A 5 4.20 -4.47 9.59
C THR A 5 3.69 -4.53 11.03
N SER A 6 2.38 -4.49 11.27
CA SER A 6 1.83 -4.57 12.62
C SER A 6 2.09 -5.89 13.32
N THR A 7 2.17 -7.01 12.60
CA THR A 7 2.60 -8.31 13.15
C THR A 7 4.02 -8.21 13.69
N ALA A 8 4.94 -7.57 12.95
CA ALA A 8 6.30 -7.39 13.44
C ALA A 8 6.38 -6.43 14.64
N LEU A 9 5.67 -5.30 14.58
CA LEU A 9 5.72 -4.29 15.63
C LEU A 9 5.03 -4.76 16.93
N GLY A 10 3.87 -5.41 16.80
CA GLY A 10 3.07 -5.89 17.93
C GLY A 10 3.49 -7.25 18.45
N ASP A 11 3.64 -8.25 17.58
CA ASP A 11 3.81 -9.63 18.05
C ASP A 11 5.29 -9.99 18.26
N TRP A 12 6.19 -9.49 17.41
CA TRP A 12 7.62 -9.83 17.51
C TRP A 12 8.38 -8.86 18.42
N LEU A 13 8.12 -7.56 18.28
CA LEU A 13 8.82 -6.51 19.04
C LEU A 13 8.06 -6.06 20.29
N ASN A 14 6.79 -6.46 20.44
CA ASN A 14 5.94 -6.10 21.58
C ASN A 14 5.90 -4.59 21.87
N LEU A 15 5.86 -3.78 20.81
CA LEU A 15 5.76 -2.33 20.93
C LEU A 15 4.31 -1.94 21.16
N ALA A 16 4.07 -1.09 22.17
CA ALA A 16 2.74 -0.58 22.43
C ALA A 16 2.20 0.20 21.22
N GLY A 17 0.93 -0.01 20.89
CA GLY A 17 0.31 0.51 19.66
C GLY A 17 0.88 -0.07 18.36
N GLY A 18 1.71 -1.12 18.42
CA GLY A 18 2.30 -1.77 17.25
C GLY A 18 1.30 -2.62 16.46
N SER A 19 0.39 -3.32 17.14
CA SER A 19 -0.57 -4.26 16.53
C SER A 19 -1.61 -3.60 15.62
N ASP A 20 -1.78 -2.29 15.72
CA ASP A 20 -2.75 -1.48 14.97
C ASP A 20 -2.07 -0.32 14.22
N ALA A 21 -0.75 -0.37 14.00
CA ALA A 21 0.01 0.71 13.37
C ALA A 21 -0.19 0.80 11.85
N VAL A 22 -0.24 -0.36 11.19
CA VAL A 22 -0.45 -0.54 9.74
C VAL A 22 -1.54 -1.57 9.51
N PHE A 23 -2.47 -1.26 8.63
CA PHE A 23 -3.55 -2.15 8.21
C PHE A 23 -3.36 -2.56 6.75
N GLY A 24 -3.93 -3.71 6.38
CA GLY A 24 -4.02 -4.12 5.00
C GLY A 24 -5.33 -3.65 4.39
N HIS A 25 -5.27 -3.01 3.22
CA HIS A 25 -6.43 -2.72 2.38
C HIS A 25 -6.26 -3.45 1.04
N ARG A 26 -7.14 -4.42 0.73
CA ARG A 26 -6.92 -5.32 -0.40
C ARG A 26 -7.36 -4.68 -1.69
N ALA A 27 -6.45 -4.50 -2.65
CA ALA A 27 -6.73 -4.02 -3.99
C ALA A 27 -6.65 -5.16 -5.01
N HIS A 28 -7.40 -5.02 -6.10
CA HIS A 28 -7.49 -6.04 -7.15
C HIS A 28 -6.84 -5.55 -8.43
N SER A 29 -6.37 -6.48 -9.26
CA SER A 29 -5.89 -6.16 -10.58
C SER A 29 -6.04 -7.29 -11.59
N VAL A 30 -6.14 -6.91 -12.85
CA VAL A 30 -6.10 -7.81 -14.01
C VAL A 30 -5.00 -7.36 -14.96
N VAL A 31 -4.43 -8.32 -15.68
CA VAL A 31 -3.53 -8.06 -16.80
C VAL A 31 -4.23 -8.53 -18.06
N LEU A 32 -4.39 -7.63 -19.03
CA LEU A 32 -4.89 -7.95 -20.36
C LEU A 32 -3.72 -8.04 -21.34
N SER A 33 -3.85 -8.91 -22.34
CA SER A 33 -3.01 -8.89 -23.54
C SER A 33 -3.69 -8.04 -24.61
N ALA A 34 -2.93 -7.23 -25.33
CA ALA A 34 -3.41 -6.53 -26.52
C ALA A 34 -2.43 -6.69 -27.70
N PRO A 35 -2.89 -6.50 -28.94
CA PRO A 35 -2.01 -6.56 -30.10
C PRO A 35 -0.86 -5.54 -30.01
N ALA A 36 0.38 -5.99 -30.20
CA ALA A 36 1.57 -5.15 -30.11
C ALA A 36 1.52 -3.96 -31.10
N GLY A 37 2.02 -2.80 -30.65
CA GLY A 37 2.09 -1.59 -31.46
C GLY A 37 0.77 -0.82 -31.64
N GLN A 38 -0.31 -1.25 -30.97
CA GLN A 38 -1.63 -0.61 -31.08
C GLN A 38 -2.05 0.17 -29.83
N LEU A 39 -1.22 0.16 -28.78
CA LEU A 39 -1.49 0.84 -27.52
C LEU A 39 -0.68 2.12 -27.39
N SER A 40 -1.35 3.15 -26.89
CA SER A 40 -0.71 4.37 -26.43
C SER A 40 0.05 4.10 -25.12
N PRO A 41 1.19 4.76 -24.84
CA PRO A 41 1.94 4.60 -23.59
C PRO A 41 1.35 5.39 -22.41
N HIS A 42 0.20 6.04 -22.58
CA HIS A 42 -0.42 6.85 -21.53
C HIS A 42 -1.08 5.98 -20.46
N ALA A 43 -0.72 6.23 -19.20
CA ALA A 43 -1.49 5.74 -18.06
C ALA A 43 -2.78 6.57 -17.89
N LEU A 44 -3.87 5.89 -17.57
CA LEU A 44 -5.17 6.52 -17.34
C LEU A 44 -5.57 6.39 -15.86
N TYR A 45 -5.96 7.51 -15.29
CA TYR A 45 -6.63 7.60 -13.99
C TYR A 45 -8.07 7.98 -14.27
N THR A 46 -9.02 7.16 -13.81
CA THR A 46 -10.43 7.36 -14.13
C THR A 46 -11.28 7.43 -12.88
N GLU A 47 -12.47 7.98 -13.02
CA GLU A 47 -13.52 7.96 -12.01
C GLU A 47 -14.83 7.59 -12.71
N GLN A 48 -15.43 6.48 -12.31
CA GLN A 48 -16.67 5.98 -12.87
C GLN A 48 -17.87 6.48 -12.07
N GLU A 49 -19.02 6.58 -12.73
CA GLU A 49 -20.30 6.73 -12.05
C GLU A 49 -20.48 5.58 -11.04
N GLY A 50 -20.66 5.91 -9.76
CA GLY A 50 -20.64 4.96 -8.65
C GLY A 50 -19.39 5.02 -7.76
N GLY A 51 -18.43 5.90 -8.06
CA GLY A 51 -17.29 6.22 -7.19
C GLY A 51 -16.12 5.24 -7.28
N GLU A 52 -16.12 4.38 -8.30
CA GLU A 52 -14.98 3.49 -8.55
C GLU A 52 -13.96 4.19 -9.44
N SER A 53 -12.69 4.13 -9.04
CA SER A 53 -11.61 4.82 -9.74
C SER A 53 -10.54 3.84 -10.23
N PRO A 54 -10.86 2.96 -11.20
CA PRO A 54 -9.86 2.06 -11.76
C PRO A 54 -8.81 2.83 -12.56
N GLU A 55 -7.60 2.29 -12.53
CA GLU A 55 -6.43 2.85 -13.22
C GLU A 55 -5.94 1.85 -14.27
N LEU A 56 -5.39 2.36 -15.37
CA LEU A 56 -5.00 1.55 -16.51
C LEU A 56 -3.60 1.94 -17.00
N TYR A 57 -2.73 0.95 -17.11
CA TYR A 57 -1.30 1.13 -17.39
C TYR A 57 -0.86 0.22 -18.54
N PRO A 58 -0.85 0.73 -19.78
CA PRO A 58 -0.27 0.04 -20.93
C PRO A 58 1.24 -0.16 -20.75
N ARG A 59 1.77 -1.31 -21.20
CA ARG A 59 3.19 -1.66 -21.10
C ARG A 59 3.81 -1.91 -22.47
N PRO A 60 5.14 -1.74 -22.61
CA PRO A 60 5.84 -1.92 -23.90
C PRO A 60 5.73 -3.34 -24.50
N ASP A 61 5.44 -4.35 -23.67
CA ASP A 61 5.30 -5.75 -24.10
C ASP A 61 3.91 -6.09 -24.67
N GLY A 62 3.02 -5.10 -24.80
CA GLY A 62 1.66 -5.30 -25.28
C GLY A 62 0.67 -5.73 -24.20
N THR A 63 1.09 -5.82 -22.94
CA THR A 63 0.19 -6.05 -21.82
C THR A 63 -0.36 -4.74 -21.25
N ILE A 64 -1.52 -4.82 -20.60
CA ILE A 64 -2.16 -3.70 -19.91
C ILE A 64 -2.46 -4.15 -18.50
N TYR A 65 -1.97 -3.40 -17.51
CA TYR A 65 -2.31 -3.62 -16.12
C TYR A 65 -3.47 -2.71 -15.72
N ILE A 66 -4.51 -3.28 -15.14
CA ILE A 66 -5.68 -2.54 -14.64
C ILE A 66 -5.84 -2.85 -13.17
N CYS A 67 -5.97 -1.84 -12.32
CA CYS A 67 -6.14 -2.03 -10.88
C CYS A 67 -7.21 -1.13 -10.27
N GLY A 68 -7.70 -1.52 -9.09
CA GLY A 68 -8.66 -0.75 -8.32
C GLY A 68 -9.52 -1.63 -7.43
N LEU A 69 -10.74 -1.16 -7.15
CA LEU A 69 -11.79 -1.89 -6.43
C LEU A 69 -11.27 -2.47 -5.11
N ALA A 70 -10.78 -1.61 -4.23
CA ALA A 70 -10.27 -2.05 -2.95
C ALA A 70 -11.37 -2.50 -1.98
N ASP A 71 -11.04 -3.33 -0.99
CA ASP A 71 -11.90 -3.72 0.14
C ASP A 71 -11.11 -3.95 1.43
N ASP A 72 -11.87 -4.16 2.50
CA ASP A 72 -11.38 -4.41 3.86
C ASP A 72 -11.37 -5.91 4.22
N ALA A 73 -11.20 -6.80 3.23
CA ALA A 73 -11.05 -8.22 3.54
C ALA A 73 -9.86 -8.45 4.50
N PRO A 74 -9.97 -9.31 5.52
CA PRO A 74 -8.92 -9.47 6.53
C PRO A 74 -7.56 -9.83 5.92
N LEU A 75 -6.49 -9.21 6.41
CA LEU A 75 -5.11 -9.53 6.00
C LEU A 75 -4.80 -11.00 6.37
N PRO A 76 -4.46 -11.87 5.41
CA PRO A 76 -4.11 -13.26 5.72
C PRO A 76 -2.75 -13.35 6.41
N ALA A 77 -2.44 -14.51 7.01
CA ALA A 77 -1.15 -14.73 7.68
C ALA A 77 0.04 -14.72 6.71
N SER A 78 -0.17 -15.16 5.46
CA SER A 78 0.86 -15.24 4.43
C SER A 78 0.44 -14.55 3.14
N THR A 79 1.44 -14.07 2.40
CA THR A 79 1.27 -13.56 1.03
C THR A 79 0.70 -14.62 0.06
N ALA A 80 1.00 -15.90 0.30
CA ALA A 80 0.52 -17.01 -0.52
C ALA A 80 -1.00 -17.25 -0.39
N ASP A 81 -1.60 -16.80 0.71
CA ASP A 81 -3.02 -16.99 1.01
C ASP A 81 -3.89 -15.81 0.55
N VAL A 82 -3.30 -14.86 -0.18
CA VAL A 82 -4.05 -13.72 -0.73
C VAL A 82 -4.94 -14.22 -1.86
N VAL A 83 -6.26 -14.14 -1.63
CA VAL A 83 -7.28 -14.50 -2.61
C VAL A 83 -7.87 -13.23 -3.21
N ALA A 84 -8.04 -13.23 -4.53
CA ALA A 84 -8.74 -12.17 -5.25
C ALA A 84 -10.26 -12.41 -5.28
N ASP A 85 -11.05 -11.35 -5.17
CA ASP A 85 -12.48 -11.42 -5.40
C ASP A 85 -12.79 -11.53 -6.90
N SER A 86 -13.35 -12.66 -7.32
CA SER A 86 -13.67 -12.94 -8.72
C SER A 86 -14.64 -11.92 -9.33
N ASN A 87 -15.55 -11.34 -8.55
CA ASN A 87 -16.48 -10.33 -9.04
C ASN A 87 -15.75 -9.02 -9.35
N LYS A 88 -14.82 -8.62 -8.48
CA LYS A 88 -13.99 -7.43 -8.71
C LYS A 88 -13.07 -7.60 -9.91
N LEU A 89 -12.49 -8.78 -10.09
CA LEU A 89 -11.70 -9.10 -11.30
C LEU A 89 -12.55 -8.97 -12.58
N ARG A 90 -13.77 -9.53 -12.58
CA ARG A 90 -14.69 -9.40 -13.73
C ARG A 90 -15.05 -7.94 -14.02
N ARG A 91 -15.28 -7.13 -12.98
CA ARG A 91 -15.61 -5.72 -13.12
C ARG A 91 -14.44 -4.91 -13.68
N LEU A 92 -13.21 -5.15 -13.21
CA LEU A 92 -12.00 -4.55 -13.79
C LEU A 92 -11.80 -4.94 -15.26
N ALA A 93 -12.04 -6.21 -15.60
CA ALA A 93 -11.97 -6.67 -16.98
C ALA A 93 -13.03 -5.99 -17.86
N LYS A 94 -14.26 -5.84 -17.35
CA LYS A 94 -15.35 -5.13 -18.05
C LYS A 94 -15.14 -3.62 -18.15
N PHE A 95 -14.47 -3.02 -17.17
CA PHE A 95 -14.06 -1.61 -17.26
C PHE A 95 -13.18 -1.36 -18.49
N ALA A 96 -12.29 -2.28 -18.85
CA ALA A 96 -11.44 -2.13 -20.04
C ALA A 96 -12.25 -1.89 -21.32
N GLU A 97 -13.37 -2.60 -21.49
CA GLU A 97 -14.28 -2.46 -22.64
C GLU A 97 -14.92 -1.06 -22.69
N SER A 98 -15.13 -0.40 -21.54
CA SER A 98 -15.65 0.97 -21.51
C SER A 98 -14.63 2.04 -21.90
N VAL A 99 -13.33 1.72 -21.84
CA VAL A 99 -12.24 2.63 -22.20
C VAL A 99 -12.00 2.64 -23.70
N SER A 100 -12.09 1.48 -24.36
CA SER A 100 -11.89 1.37 -25.82
C SER A 100 -12.44 0.05 -26.36
N ASP A 101 -13.07 0.11 -27.54
CA ASP A 101 -13.51 -1.07 -28.31
C ASP A 101 -12.38 -2.05 -28.69
N ARG A 102 -11.11 -1.63 -28.55
CA ARG A 102 -9.94 -2.49 -28.79
C ARG A 102 -9.58 -3.37 -27.59
N LEU A 103 -10.15 -3.10 -26.43
CA LEU A 103 -9.91 -3.83 -25.20
C LEU A 103 -11.07 -4.79 -24.95
N SER A 104 -10.74 -6.02 -24.56
CA SER A 104 -11.73 -7.06 -24.31
C SER A 104 -11.45 -7.76 -22.99
N ALA A 105 -12.51 -8.00 -22.20
CA ALA A 105 -12.41 -8.78 -20.99
C ALA A 105 -11.95 -10.23 -21.24
N ASP A 106 -12.15 -10.75 -22.44
CA ASP A 106 -11.71 -12.10 -22.83
C ASP A 106 -10.18 -12.19 -23.03
N SER A 107 -9.49 -11.05 -23.07
CA SER A 107 -8.03 -10.98 -23.23
C SER A 107 -7.28 -10.95 -21.89
N VAL A 108 -7.96 -11.21 -20.77
CA VAL A 108 -7.33 -11.30 -19.45
C VAL A 108 -6.40 -12.52 -19.40
N VAL A 109 -5.13 -12.28 -19.09
CA VAL A 109 -4.10 -13.31 -18.94
C VAL A 109 -3.72 -13.57 -17.48
N ALA A 110 -4.04 -12.64 -16.58
CA ALA A 110 -3.87 -12.83 -15.15
C ALA A 110 -4.88 -11.99 -14.37
N GLY A 111 -5.33 -12.51 -13.22
CA GLY A 111 -6.13 -11.78 -12.23
C GLY A 111 -5.58 -12.05 -10.84
N GLN A 112 -5.45 -11.00 -10.03
CA GLN A 112 -4.77 -11.07 -8.74
C GLN A 112 -5.29 -10.02 -7.76
N ALA A 113 -4.84 -10.10 -6.52
CA ALA A 113 -5.06 -9.10 -5.49
C ALA A 113 -3.79 -8.96 -4.65
N CYS A 114 -3.65 -7.80 -4.00
CA CYS A 114 -2.60 -7.54 -3.04
C CYS A 114 -3.12 -6.60 -1.95
N TYR A 115 -2.35 -6.45 -0.88
CA TYR A 115 -2.72 -5.60 0.25
C TYR A 115 -1.84 -4.34 0.27
N LEU A 116 -2.50 -3.19 0.19
CA LEU A 116 -1.88 -1.88 0.41
C LEU A 116 -1.60 -1.71 1.91
N PRO A 117 -0.39 -1.30 2.31
CA PRO A 117 -0.08 -1.00 3.70
C PRO A 117 -0.58 0.39 4.07
N VAL A 118 -1.66 0.50 4.81
CA VAL A 118 -2.24 1.78 5.23
C VAL A 118 -1.84 2.06 6.67
N SER A 119 -1.06 3.12 6.90
CA SER A 119 -0.77 3.61 8.25
C SER A 119 -2.05 4.12 8.92
N ARG A 120 -2.19 3.92 10.23
CA ARG A 120 -3.29 4.50 11.03
C ARG A 120 -3.40 6.01 10.90
N THR A 121 -2.27 6.70 10.72
CA THR A 121 -2.24 8.16 10.62
C THR A 121 -2.50 8.68 9.21
N GLY A 122 -2.58 7.80 8.20
CA GLY A 122 -2.63 8.17 6.78
C GLY A 122 -1.29 8.65 6.20
N LEU A 123 -0.26 8.86 7.03
CA LEU A 123 1.10 9.16 6.61
C LEU A 123 2.01 7.93 6.79
N PRO A 124 2.99 7.70 5.90
CA PRO A 124 3.95 6.63 6.10
C PRO A 124 4.75 6.86 7.38
N MET A 125 5.06 5.77 8.08
CA MET A 125 5.97 5.77 9.22
C MET A 125 7.37 5.46 8.72
N ILE A 126 8.28 6.42 8.87
CA ILE A 126 9.66 6.36 8.40
C ILE A 126 10.58 6.83 9.52
N GLY A 127 11.43 5.95 10.01
CA GLY A 127 12.50 6.29 10.96
C GLY A 127 12.65 5.30 12.11
N GLN A 128 13.39 5.73 13.13
CA GLN A 128 13.72 4.90 14.29
C GLN A 128 12.49 4.64 15.16
N LEU A 129 12.35 3.40 15.61
CA LEU A 129 11.34 2.97 16.57
C LEU A 129 11.76 3.37 17.98
N HIS A 130 10.87 4.05 18.70
CA HIS A 130 11.13 4.46 20.08
C HIS A 130 11.45 3.26 20.98
N GLY A 131 12.49 3.38 21.81
CA GLY A 131 12.95 2.31 22.70
C GLY A 131 13.84 1.25 22.04
N LEU A 132 14.11 1.34 20.74
CA LEU A 132 14.99 0.41 20.02
C LEU A 132 16.17 1.15 19.39
N ALA A 133 17.38 0.94 19.93
CA ALA A 133 18.59 1.59 19.43
C ALA A 133 18.85 1.31 17.94
N ASN A 134 18.56 0.10 17.48
CA ASN A 134 18.80 -0.33 16.09
C ASN A 134 17.52 -0.75 15.36
N GLY A 135 16.35 -0.26 15.80
CA GLY A 135 15.05 -0.59 15.20
C GLY A 135 14.55 0.54 14.31
N PHE A 136 14.29 0.27 13.04
CA PHE A 136 13.77 1.25 12.09
C PHE A 136 12.56 0.68 11.33
N VAL A 137 11.63 1.54 10.95
CA VAL A 137 10.47 1.19 10.13
C VAL A 137 10.35 2.12 8.93
N GLY A 138 9.96 1.56 7.79
CA GLY A 138 9.55 2.28 6.59
C GLY A 138 8.34 1.57 6.00
N ALA A 139 7.14 2.01 6.38
CA ALA A 139 5.89 1.35 5.98
C ALA A 139 4.70 2.32 5.99
N GLY A 140 3.54 1.85 5.53
CA GLY A 140 2.29 2.62 5.61
C GLY A 140 2.05 3.57 4.44
N HIS A 141 2.74 3.37 3.31
CA HIS A 141 2.67 4.23 2.13
C HIS A 141 1.37 4.14 1.31
N SER A 142 0.44 3.26 1.68
CA SER A 142 -0.79 2.99 0.91
C SER A 142 -0.45 2.70 -0.57
N CYS A 143 -1.14 3.34 -1.51
CA CYS A 143 -0.88 3.25 -2.95
C CYS A 143 0.41 3.97 -3.41
N TRP A 144 1.06 4.76 -2.57
CA TRP A 144 2.21 5.59 -2.95
C TRP A 144 3.56 4.91 -2.75
N GLY A 145 3.60 3.62 -2.43
CA GLY A 145 4.82 2.88 -2.10
C GLY A 145 5.86 2.85 -3.24
N ILE A 146 5.42 2.69 -4.50
CA ILE A 146 6.34 2.67 -5.65
C ILE A 146 6.99 4.05 -5.85
N LEU A 147 6.20 5.12 -5.74
CA LEU A 147 6.66 6.50 -5.93
C LEU A 147 7.59 6.95 -4.79
N ASN A 148 7.20 6.69 -3.55
CA ASN A 148 7.89 7.22 -2.35
C ASN A 148 8.96 6.27 -1.80
N GLY A 149 9.02 5.04 -2.28
CA GLY A 149 9.97 4.02 -1.84
C GLY A 149 11.45 4.45 -1.94
N PRO A 150 11.91 5.03 -3.06
CA PRO A 150 13.29 5.50 -3.19
C PRO A 150 13.66 6.56 -2.15
N ALA A 151 12.82 7.58 -1.96
CA ALA A 151 13.05 8.64 -0.97
C ALA A 151 13.01 8.07 0.46
N THR A 152 12.12 7.12 0.74
CA THR A 152 12.06 6.41 2.03
C THR A 152 13.36 5.65 2.30
N GLY A 153 13.89 4.94 1.30
CA GLY A 153 15.15 4.21 1.42
C GLY A 153 16.34 5.13 1.73
N LEU A 154 16.43 6.26 1.03
CA LEU A 154 17.46 7.27 1.28
C LEU A 154 17.33 7.87 2.68
N MET A 155 16.11 8.24 3.10
CA MET A 155 15.85 8.77 4.44
C MET A 155 16.25 7.78 5.53
N LEU A 156 15.94 6.49 5.36
CA LEU A 156 16.34 5.46 6.31
C LEU A 156 17.85 5.25 6.35
N ALA A 157 18.54 5.35 5.21
CA ALA A 157 19.99 5.27 5.17
C ALA A 157 20.64 6.43 5.94
N ASP A 158 20.20 7.65 5.70
CA ASP A 158 20.68 8.85 6.41
C ASP A 158 20.41 8.76 7.92
N LEU A 159 19.19 8.35 8.33
CA LEU A 159 18.87 8.18 9.74
C LEU A 159 19.70 7.08 10.43
N LEU A 160 20.07 6.03 9.70
CA LEU A 160 20.86 4.93 10.23
C LEU A 160 22.35 5.30 10.36
N LEU A 161 22.89 6.02 9.39
CA LEU A 161 24.31 6.37 9.31
C LEU A 161 24.65 7.63 10.10
N ASP A 162 23.81 8.66 9.96
CA ASP A 162 24.11 10.03 10.40
C ASP A 162 23.13 10.53 11.46
N GLY A 163 22.06 9.78 11.75
CA GLY A 163 21.05 10.14 12.75
C GLY A 163 20.11 11.26 12.34
N ALA A 164 20.23 11.78 11.11
CA ALA A 164 19.41 12.86 10.58
C ALA A 164 19.27 12.73 9.05
N CYS A 165 18.09 13.08 8.51
CA CYS A 165 17.84 13.11 7.08
C CYS A 165 18.49 14.35 6.43
N SER A 166 19.22 14.15 5.33
CA SER A 166 19.99 15.21 4.68
C SER A 166 19.20 16.10 3.73
N PHE A 167 18.06 15.62 3.22
CA PHE A 167 17.36 16.25 2.09
C PHE A 167 15.94 16.75 2.39
N MET A 168 15.36 16.40 3.54
CA MET A 168 14.05 16.89 3.97
C MET A 168 13.83 16.74 5.48
N ASP A 169 12.83 17.44 6.02
CA ASP A 169 12.37 17.22 7.39
C ASP A 169 11.70 15.84 7.53
N ALA A 170 12.24 15.02 8.43
CA ALA A 170 11.77 13.67 8.70
C ALA A 170 10.71 13.60 9.82
N GLU A 171 10.56 14.66 10.63
CA GLU A 171 9.69 14.63 11.80
C GLU A 171 8.21 14.31 11.48
N PRO A 172 7.63 14.79 10.36
CA PRO A 172 6.26 14.44 9.98
C PRO A 172 6.02 12.93 9.78
N PHE A 173 7.06 12.17 9.46
CA PHE A 173 7.00 10.73 9.20
C PHE A 173 7.47 9.90 10.38
N ARG A 174 7.95 10.54 11.46
CA ARG A 174 8.54 9.84 12.60
C ARG A 174 7.53 8.83 13.17
N PRO A 175 7.94 7.56 13.41
CA PRO A 175 7.04 6.55 13.96
C PRO A 175 6.57 6.95 15.36
N ARG A 176 5.25 7.13 15.52
CA ARG A 176 4.61 7.44 16.80
C ARG A 176 3.68 6.30 17.18
N LEU A 177 4.29 5.23 17.70
CA LEU A 177 3.55 4.14 18.31
C LEU A 177 3.16 4.56 19.74
N GLY A 178 2.00 4.10 20.22
CA GLY A 178 1.52 4.44 21.56
C GLY A 178 2.53 4.00 22.64
N THR A 179 2.62 4.73 23.74
CA THR A 179 3.38 4.27 24.91
C THR A 179 2.55 3.26 25.69
N ALA A 180 3.17 2.19 26.22
CA ALA A 180 2.49 1.17 27.03
C ALA A 180 1.85 1.75 28.31
N ASP A 181 2.25 2.96 28.72
CA ASP A 181 1.83 3.61 29.96
C ASP A 181 0.66 4.59 29.78
N GLY A 182 -0.39 4.16 29.06
CA GLY A 182 -1.65 4.91 28.93
C GLY A 182 -2.73 4.55 29.96
N ALA A 183 -2.44 3.63 30.88
CA ALA A 183 -3.38 3.18 31.91
C ALA A 183 -2.82 3.42 33.31
N LYS A 184 -2.73 4.70 33.68
CA LYS A 184 -2.84 5.30 35.02
C LYS A 184 -2.04 6.59 35.02
N ASP A 185 -2.74 7.70 34.87
CA ASP A 185 -2.51 8.87 35.71
C ASP A 185 -3.87 9.53 35.90
N GLY A 186 -4.45 9.23 37.06
CA GLY A 186 -5.52 10.05 37.59
C GLY A 186 -4.90 11.36 38.03
N THR A 187 -5.50 12.45 37.58
CA THR A 187 -5.55 13.68 38.35
C THR A 187 -7.02 14.05 38.43
N GLY A 188 -7.61 13.71 39.58
CA GLY A 188 -8.66 14.57 40.11
C GLY A 188 -7.99 15.89 40.47
N ASP A 189 -8.67 16.99 40.15
CA ASP A 189 -8.71 18.20 40.96
C ASP A 189 -9.72 19.17 40.33
N GLY A 190 -10.65 19.65 41.16
CA GLY A 190 -11.48 20.84 40.92
C GLY A 190 -12.94 20.57 40.60
#